data_AF-V6F1T9-F1
#
_entry.id   AF-V6F1T9-F1
#
_cell.length_a   1.000
_cell.length_b   1.000
_cell.length_c   1.000
_cell.angle_alpha   90.00
_cell.angle_beta   90.00
_cell.angle_gamma   90.00
#
_symmetry.space_group_name_H-M   'P 1'
#
loop_
_entity.id
_entity.type
_entity.pdbx_description
1 polymer ?
#
loop_
_entity_poly.entity_id
_entity_poly.type
_entity_poly.pdbx_seq_one_letter_code
_entity_poly.pdbx_strand_id
1 'polypeptide(L)'
;MTDLIGMVQQVSVVALPLIFAITLHEAAHGYAALALGDDTAKRAGRLSLNPLRHVDLVGSIIVPAVLLLVGSFLFGWAKPVPVDFRRLRNPRYGMVLVAAAGPASNVAMAIIAILLITWVGALPAAAVDWARLNLANAIYLNLLLAVFNMIPIPPLDGGRVAVGLLPRRLAFPLARLEDKGILIVVGLLMILPTVTGLAGFRIDPFDLLIQPVINFLLTILVSIFGG
;
A
#
# COMPACT_ATOMS: atom_id res chain seq x y z
N MET A 1 -12.17 -8.16 -31.32
CA MET A 1 -13.17 -7.98 -30.24
C MET A 1 -12.81 -8.84 -29.01
N THR A 2 -12.32 -10.06 -29.21
CA THR A 2 -11.71 -10.93 -28.18
C THR A 2 -10.54 -10.28 -27.43
N ASP A 3 -9.66 -9.55 -28.14
CA ASP A 3 -8.47 -8.95 -27.53
C ASP A 3 -8.78 -7.79 -26.58
N LEU A 4 -9.81 -6.98 -26.91
CA LEU A 4 -10.23 -5.87 -26.05
C LEU A 4 -10.85 -6.39 -24.75
N ILE A 5 -11.69 -7.42 -24.83
CA ILE A 5 -12.32 -8.03 -23.64
C ILE A 5 -11.25 -8.65 -22.74
N GLY A 6 -10.30 -9.40 -23.32
CA GLY A 6 -9.18 -9.97 -22.57
C GLY A 6 -8.31 -8.90 -21.90
N MET A 7 -7.98 -7.83 -22.61
CA MET A 7 -7.22 -6.70 -22.05
C MET A 7 -7.99 -6.01 -20.91
N VAL A 8 -9.29 -5.74 -21.09
CA VAL A 8 -10.13 -5.13 -20.04
C VAL A 8 -10.18 -6.04 -18.80
N GLN A 9 -10.32 -7.36 -18.98
CA GLN A 9 -10.28 -8.30 -17.86
C GLN A 9 -8.93 -8.27 -17.14
N GLN A 10 -7.81 -8.35 -17.87
CA GLN A 10 -6.46 -8.29 -17.29
C GLN A 10 -6.19 -7.00 -16.52
N VAL A 11 -6.60 -5.86 -17.07
CA VAL A 11 -6.46 -4.57 -16.38
C VAL A 11 -7.36 -4.55 -15.14
N SER A 12 -8.61 -5.01 -15.24
CA SER A 12 -9.56 -4.96 -14.13
C SER A 12 -9.13 -5.79 -12.92
N VAL A 13 -8.53 -6.98 -13.13
CA VAL A 13 -8.10 -7.85 -12.03
C VAL A 13 -6.96 -7.25 -11.20
N VAL A 14 -6.23 -6.27 -11.72
CA VAL A 14 -5.17 -5.54 -11.01
C VAL A 14 -5.66 -4.17 -10.53
N ALA A 15 -6.31 -3.42 -11.42
CA ALA A 15 -6.73 -2.05 -11.16
C ALA A 15 -7.79 -1.97 -10.06
N LEU A 16 -8.82 -2.83 -10.10
CA LEU A 16 -9.90 -2.75 -9.11
C LEU A 16 -9.36 -3.00 -7.69
N PRO A 17 -8.63 -4.10 -7.41
CA PRO A 17 -8.12 -4.32 -6.07
C PRO A 17 -7.15 -3.24 -5.61
N LEU A 18 -6.27 -2.75 -6.49
CA LEU A 18 -5.28 -1.72 -6.15
C LEU A 18 -5.95 -0.39 -5.79
N ILE A 19 -6.93 0.04 -6.59
CA ILE A 19 -7.68 1.28 -6.37
C ILE A 19 -8.40 1.23 -5.01
N PHE A 20 -9.08 0.12 -4.70
CA PHE A 20 -9.72 -0.05 -3.40
C PHE A 20 -8.71 -0.10 -2.25
N ALA A 21 -7.61 -0.84 -2.41
CA ALA A 21 -6.56 -0.98 -1.40
C ALA A 21 -5.96 0.37 -1.00
N ILE A 22 -5.63 1.21 -1.98
CA ILE A 22 -5.08 2.55 -1.75
C ILE A 22 -6.15 3.48 -1.14
N THR A 23 -7.36 3.47 -1.69
CA THR A 23 -8.42 4.40 -1.25
C THR A 23 -8.80 4.15 0.20
N LEU A 24 -8.98 2.89 0.59
CA LEU A 24 -9.35 2.53 1.96
C LEU A 24 -8.17 2.72 2.93
N HIS A 25 -6.92 2.52 2.49
CA HIS A 25 -5.72 2.85 3.26
C HIS A 25 -5.65 4.34 3.61
N GLU A 26 -5.77 5.20 2.62
CA GLU A 26 -5.76 6.66 2.81
C GLU A 26 -6.95 7.14 3.64
N ALA A 27 -8.14 6.58 3.38
CA ALA A 27 -9.31 6.86 4.18
C ALA A 27 -9.10 6.46 5.65
N ALA A 28 -8.47 5.31 5.92
CA ALA A 28 -8.18 4.85 7.27
C ALA A 28 -7.29 5.83 8.04
N HIS A 29 -6.24 6.39 7.41
CA HIS A 29 -5.45 7.46 8.02
C HIS A 29 -6.31 8.66 8.38
N GLY A 30 -7.14 9.13 7.45
CA GLY A 30 -8.01 10.28 7.68
C GLY A 30 -9.03 10.06 8.78
N TYR A 31 -9.70 8.90 8.82
CA TYR A 31 -10.65 8.56 9.87
C TYR A 31 -9.98 8.39 11.24
N ALA A 32 -8.78 7.79 11.27
CA ALA A 32 -8.00 7.69 12.50
C ALA A 32 -7.58 9.07 13.01
N ALA A 33 -7.09 9.96 12.13
CA ALA A 33 -6.72 11.33 12.48
C ALA A 33 -7.91 12.10 13.05
N LEU A 34 -9.07 12.01 12.41
CA LEU A 34 -10.31 12.62 12.89
C LEU A 34 -10.71 12.10 14.28
N ALA A 35 -10.69 10.78 14.47
CA ALA A 35 -11.02 10.16 15.75
C ALA A 35 -10.06 10.61 16.88
N LEU A 36 -8.82 10.90 16.53
CA LEU A 36 -7.77 11.35 17.45
C LEU A 36 -7.68 12.88 17.59
N GLY A 37 -8.57 13.64 16.93
CA GLY A 37 -8.76 15.08 17.12
C GLY A 37 -8.32 15.98 15.97
N ASP A 38 -7.74 15.44 14.90
CA ASP A 38 -7.36 16.21 13.71
C ASP A 38 -8.44 16.16 12.61
N ASP A 39 -9.16 17.25 12.44
CA ASP A 39 -10.21 17.39 11.41
C ASP A 39 -9.70 17.94 10.07
N THR A 40 -8.38 18.01 9.85
CA THR A 40 -7.76 18.58 8.64
C THR A 40 -8.24 17.89 7.36
N ALA A 41 -8.19 16.56 7.33
CA ALA A 41 -8.69 15.77 6.20
C ALA A 41 -10.19 16.00 5.94
N LYS A 42 -11.00 16.13 7.01
CA LYS A 42 -12.45 16.39 6.92
C LYS A 42 -12.71 17.73 6.26
N ARG A 43 -12.05 18.79 6.74
CA ARG A 43 -12.18 20.16 6.21
C ARG A 43 -11.70 20.28 4.77
N ALA A 44 -10.68 19.50 4.39
CA ALA A 44 -10.20 19.42 3.01
C ALA A 44 -11.09 18.58 2.08
N GLY A 45 -12.18 17.98 2.58
CA GLY A 45 -13.06 17.09 1.79
C GLY A 45 -12.40 15.77 1.38
N ARG A 46 -11.35 15.37 2.11
CA ARG A 46 -10.45 14.23 1.81
C ARG A 46 -10.81 12.93 2.53
N LEU A 47 -11.87 12.89 3.34
CA LEU A 47 -12.38 11.64 3.98
C LEU A 47 -13.29 10.79 3.08
N SER A 48 -13.21 10.97 1.76
CA SER A 48 -14.12 10.29 0.83
C SER A 48 -13.64 8.88 0.52
N LEU A 49 -14.55 7.91 0.40
CA LEU A 49 -14.23 6.59 -0.16
C LEU A 49 -14.23 6.58 -1.70
N ASN A 50 -14.36 7.75 -2.34
CA ASN A 50 -14.26 7.87 -3.78
C ASN A 50 -12.79 7.81 -4.21
N PRO A 51 -12.36 6.78 -4.97
CA PRO A 51 -10.97 6.65 -5.38
C PRO A 51 -10.47 7.80 -6.24
N LEU A 52 -11.34 8.42 -7.02
CA LEU A 52 -10.99 9.56 -7.88
C LEU A 52 -10.47 10.76 -7.09
N ARG A 53 -10.80 10.88 -5.79
CA ARG A 53 -10.26 11.93 -4.94
C ARG A 53 -8.81 11.68 -4.49
N HIS A 54 -8.33 10.44 -4.62
CA HIS A 54 -7.01 9.99 -4.15
C HIS A 54 -6.00 9.81 -5.28
N VAL A 55 -6.43 9.95 -6.54
CA VAL A 55 -5.54 9.90 -7.70
C VAL A 55 -4.60 11.10 -7.71
N ASP A 56 -3.30 10.84 -7.86
CA ASP A 56 -2.30 11.85 -8.21
C ASP A 56 -1.96 11.71 -9.69
N LEU A 57 -2.11 12.78 -10.49
CA LEU A 57 -1.86 12.69 -11.94
C LEU A 57 -0.41 12.32 -12.25
N VAL A 58 0.55 12.82 -11.46
CA VAL A 58 1.97 12.54 -11.68
C VAL A 58 2.29 11.14 -11.19
N GLY A 59 2.02 10.86 -9.91
CA GLY A 59 2.38 9.61 -9.25
C GLY A 59 1.58 8.41 -9.71
N SER A 60 0.29 8.56 -10.01
CA SER A 60 -0.60 7.44 -10.33
C SER A 60 -0.77 7.20 -11.83
N ILE A 61 -0.39 8.16 -12.70
CA ILE A 61 -0.57 8.05 -14.16
C ILE A 61 0.74 8.27 -14.90
N ILE A 62 1.38 9.43 -14.75
CA ILE A 62 2.56 9.79 -15.56
C ILE A 62 3.76 8.91 -15.23
N VAL A 63 4.08 8.72 -13.95
CA VAL A 63 5.25 7.94 -13.53
C VAL A 63 5.14 6.47 -13.94
N PRO A 64 4.03 5.75 -13.66
CA PRO A 64 3.85 4.40 -14.18
C PRO A 64 3.94 4.31 -15.71
N ALA A 65 3.36 5.27 -16.45
CA ALA A 65 3.38 5.27 -17.91
C ALA A 65 4.82 5.40 -18.47
N VAL A 66 5.63 6.29 -17.92
CA VAL A 66 7.04 6.44 -18.30
C VAL A 66 7.84 5.18 -17.96
N LEU A 67 7.64 4.61 -16.77
CA LEU A 67 8.35 3.39 -16.37
C LEU A 67 8.02 2.20 -17.28
N LEU A 68 6.77 2.11 -17.73
CA LEU A 68 6.33 1.10 -18.68
C LEU A 68 7.02 1.25 -20.04
N LEU A 69 7.18 2.48 -20.54
CA LEU A 69 7.89 2.76 -21.80
C LEU A 69 9.38 2.42 -21.75
N VAL A 70 10.00 2.53 -20.57
CA VAL A 70 11.43 2.24 -20.37
C VAL A 70 11.64 0.77 -19.95
N GLY A 71 10.58 -0.03 -19.84
CA GLY A 71 10.65 -1.45 -19.46
C GLY A 71 11.14 -1.67 -18.02
N SER A 72 10.92 -0.68 -17.15
CA SER A 72 11.40 -0.71 -15.77
C SER A 72 10.33 -1.19 -14.79
N PHE A 73 10.71 -1.30 -13.52
CA PHE A 73 9.79 -1.64 -12.44
C PHE A 73 8.66 -0.60 -12.36
N LEU A 74 7.41 -1.05 -12.38
CA LEU A 74 6.23 -0.19 -12.27
C LEU A 74 6.09 0.33 -10.85
N PHE A 75 6.25 1.64 -10.69
CA PHE A 75 6.11 2.35 -9.42
C PHE A 75 5.16 3.55 -9.59
N GLY A 76 4.39 3.84 -8.55
CA GLY A 76 3.50 4.99 -8.51
C GLY A 76 3.03 5.27 -7.09
N TRP A 77 2.53 6.48 -6.85
CA TRP A 77 1.97 6.88 -5.57
C TRP A 77 0.62 7.58 -5.74
N ALA A 78 -0.18 7.53 -4.69
CA ALA A 78 -1.44 8.25 -4.60
C ALA A 78 -1.27 9.60 -3.93
N LYS A 79 -2.29 10.46 -4.05
CA LYS A 79 -2.31 11.76 -3.38
C LYS A 79 -2.66 11.53 -1.90
N PRO A 80 -1.73 11.75 -0.96
CA PRO A 80 -1.94 11.38 0.43
C PRO A 80 -3.02 12.25 1.10
N VAL A 81 -3.70 11.67 2.08
CA VAL A 81 -4.66 12.40 2.92
C VAL A 81 -3.90 13.32 3.90
N PRO A 82 -4.25 14.62 3.97
CA PRO A 82 -3.53 15.56 4.83
C PRO A 82 -3.86 15.30 6.31
N VAL A 83 -2.81 15.06 7.10
CA VAL A 83 -2.89 14.89 8.56
C VAL A 83 -1.98 15.93 9.23
N ASP A 84 -2.53 16.69 10.18
CA ASP A 84 -1.74 17.58 11.04
C ASP A 84 -1.53 16.91 12.41
N PHE A 85 -0.40 16.24 12.58
CA PHE A 85 -0.06 15.53 13.82
C PHE A 85 -0.05 16.43 15.06
N ARG A 86 0.10 17.75 14.90
CA ARG A 86 0.09 18.72 16.02
C ARG A 86 -1.31 18.94 16.59
N ARG A 87 -2.37 18.64 15.82
CA ARG A 87 -3.77 18.76 16.24
C ARG A 87 -4.30 17.53 16.98
N LEU A 88 -3.56 16.43 16.96
CA LEU A 88 -3.94 15.21 17.66
C LEU A 88 -3.89 15.43 19.17
N ARG A 89 -4.84 14.85 19.91
CA ARG A 89 -4.92 14.94 21.38
C ARG A 89 -3.61 14.54 22.06
N ASN A 90 -2.92 13.55 21.50
CA ASN A 90 -1.56 13.20 21.86
C ASN A 90 -0.73 13.06 20.59
N PRO A 91 0.09 14.05 20.20
CA PRO A 91 0.78 14.06 18.91
C PRO A 91 1.67 12.84 18.67
N ARG A 92 2.36 12.35 19.71
CA ARG A 92 3.33 11.26 19.58
C ARG A 92 2.65 9.91 19.41
N TYR A 93 1.72 9.56 20.31
CA TYR A 93 0.98 8.30 20.21
C TYR A 93 -0.07 8.33 19.11
N GLY A 94 -0.68 9.49 18.88
CA GLY A 94 -1.62 9.71 17.80
C GLY A 94 -0.95 9.50 16.43
N MET A 95 0.28 9.99 16.24
CA MET A 95 1.04 9.71 15.01
C MET A 95 1.22 8.21 14.76
N VAL A 96 1.55 7.43 15.79
CA VAL A 96 1.69 5.97 15.69
C VAL A 96 0.37 5.33 15.25
N LEU A 97 -0.73 5.69 15.91
CA LEU A 97 -2.05 5.11 15.62
C LEU A 97 -2.55 5.50 14.23
N VAL A 98 -2.37 6.76 13.83
CA VAL A 98 -2.74 7.21 12.48
C VAL A 98 -1.90 6.49 11.44
N ALA A 99 -0.57 6.44 11.60
CA ALA A 99 0.31 5.77 10.64
C ALA A 99 0.01 4.26 10.54
N ALA A 100 -0.28 3.58 11.67
CA ALA A 100 -0.65 2.17 11.64
C ALA A 100 -2.04 1.89 11.03
N ALA A 101 -2.94 2.88 10.99
CA ALA A 101 -4.31 2.69 10.50
C ALA A 101 -4.39 2.28 9.02
N GLY A 102 -3.52 2.86 8.17
CA GLY A 102 -3.42 2.50 6.76
C GLY A 102 -3.07 1.01 6.58
N PRO A 103 -1.89 0.54 7.02
CA PRO A 103 -1.49 -0.87 6.91
C PRO A 103 -2.47 -1.83 7.59
N ALA A 104 -3.05 -1.45 8.74
CA ALA A 104 -4.07 -2.26 9.40
C ALA A 104 -5.33 -2.43 8.55
N SER A 105 -5.76 -1.39 7.84
CA SER A 105 -6.90 -1.48 6.92
C SER A 105 -6.61 -2.40 5.74
N ASN A 106 -5.38 -2.41 5.20
CA ASN A 106 -4.99 -3.36 4.16
C ASN A 106 -5.00 -4.80 4.67
N VAL A 107 -4.45 -5.07 5.85
CA VAL A 107 -4.53 -6.41 6.44
C VAL A 107 -6.00 -6.84 6.61
N ALA A 108 -6.87 -5.95 7.08
CA ALA A 108 -8.30 -6.23 7.18
C ALA A 108 -8.94 -6.53 5.81
N MET A 109 -8.61 -5.77 4.77
CA MET A 109 -9.07 -6.02 3.40
C MET A 109 -8.56 -7.36 2.85
N ALA A 110 -7.33 -7.74 3.13
CA ALA A 110 -6.78 -9.05 2.75
C ALA A 110 -7.56 -10.19 3.41
N ILE A 111 -7.88 -10.06 4.71
CA ILE A 111 -8.71 -11.04 5.44
C ILE A 111 -10.11 -11.13 4.80
N ILE A 112 -10.76 -10.00 4.52
CA ILE A 112 -12.06 -9.98 3.85
C ILE A 112 -11.98 -10.69 2.49
N ALA A 113 -10.94 -10.44 1.70
CA ALA A 113 -10.76 -11.09 0.41
C ALA A 113 -10.54 -12.62 0.53
N ILE A 114 -9.80 -13.08 1.54
CA ILE A 114 -9.66 -14.52 1.85
C ILE A 114 -11.02 -15.13 2.19
N LEU A 115 -11.80 -14.49 3.06
CA LEU A 115 -13.13 -14.98 3.42
C LEU A 115 -14.05 -15.06 2.19
N LEU A 116 -14.04 -14.05 1.33
CA LEU A 116 -14.86 -14.00 0.13
C LEU A 116 -14.45 -15.04 -0.93
N ILE A 117 -13.17 -15.44 -0.99
CA ILE A 117 -12.69 -16.36 -2.02
C ILE A 117 -13.34 -17.75 -1.91
N THR A 118 -13.72 -18.14 -0.70
CA THR A 118 -14.40 -19.43 -0.41
C THR A 118 -15.80 -19.51 -1.02
N TRP A 119 -16.44 -18.37 -1.30
CA TRP A 119 -17.79 -18.28 -1.86
C TRP A 119 -17.83 -18.10 -3.37
N VAL A 120 -16.66 -17.98 -4.04
CA VAL A 120 -16.58 -17.70 -5.48
C VAL A 120 -17.27 -18.78 -6.32
N GLY A 121 -17.32 -20.03 -5.84
CA GLY A 121 -18.00 -21.13 -6.53
C GLY A 121 -19.52 -20.94 -6.68
N ALA A 122 -20.14 -20.04 -5.91
CA ALA A 122 -21.56 -19.70 -6.02
C ALA A 122 -21.86 -18.70 -7.14
N LEU A 123 -20.84 -18.12 -7.78
CA LEU A 123 -21.01 -17.17 -8.89
C LEU A 123 -21.30 -17.90 -10.22
N PRO A 124 -21.93 -17.22 -11.20
CA PRO A 124 -22.05 -17.75 -12.55
C PRO A 124 -20.69 -18.14 -13.13
N ALA A 125 -20.63 -19.26 -13.85
CA ALA A 125 -19.37 -19.82 -14.38
C ALA A 125 -18.49 -18.79 -15.13
N ALA A 126 -19.12 -17.89 -15.88
CA ALA A 126 -18.42 -16.82 -16.63
C ALA A 126 -17.72 -15.78 -15.74
N ALA A 127 -18.06 -15.68 -14.46
CA ALA A 127 -17.50 -14.71 -13.50
C ALA A 127 -16.52 -15.33 -12.49
N VAL A 128 -16.51 -16.67 -12.35
CA VAL A 128 -15.73 -17.39 -11.34
C VAL A 128 -14.23 -17.06 -11.45
N ASP A 129 -13.65 -17.22 -12.64
CA ASP A 129 -12.20 -17.02 -12.82
C ASP A 129 -11.81 -15.55 -12.61
N TRP A 130 -12.60 -14.63 -13.15
CA TRP A 130 -12.39 -13.20 -12.96
C TRP A 130 -12.47 -12.78 -11.49
N ALA A 131 -13.46 -13.28 -10.76
CA ALA A 131 -13.64 -12.99 -9.34
C ALA A 131 -12.51 -13.60 -8.49
N ARG A 132 -12.11 -14.84 -8.78
CA ARG A 132 -11.00 -15.50 -8.11
C ARG A 132 -9.69 -14.73 -8.31
N LEU A 133 -9.39 -14.29 -9.54
CA LEU A 133 -8.21 -13.50 -9.84
C LEU A 133 -8.24 -12.13 -9.14
N ASN A 134 -9.38 -11.43 -9.15
CA ASN A 134 -9.53 -10.17 -8.41
C ASN A 134 -9.29 -10.35 -6.92
N LEU A 135 -9.86 -11.38 -6.30
CA LEU A 135 -9.70 -11.63 -4.86
C LEU A 135 -8.27 -12.07 -4.53
N ALA A 136 -7.66 -12.93 -5.33
CA ALA A 136 -6.25 -13.31 -5.15
C ALA A 136 -5.32 -12.09 -5.23
N ASN A 137 -5.52 -11.23 -6.23
CA ASN A 137 -4.79 -9.97 -6.35
C ASN A 137 -5.12 -9.01 -5.21
N ALA A 138 -6.36 -8.96 -4.73
CA ALA A 138 -6.73 -8.15 -3.56
C ALA A 138 -5.99 -8.58 -2.31
N ILE A 139 -5.87 -9.89 -2.06
CA ILE A 139 -5.11 -10.43 -0.93
C ILE A 139 -3.65 -10.01 -1.05
N TYR A 140 -3.02 -10.30 -2.19
CA TYR A 140 -1.60 -10.02 -2.40
C TYR A 140 -1.29 -8.52 -2.34
N LEU A 141 -2.02 -7.68 -3.08
CA LEU A 141 -1.76 -6.24 -3.15
C LEU A 141 -1.99 -5.54 -1.81
N ASN A 142 -2.99 -5.97 -1.03
CA ASN A 142 -3.18 -5.42 0.31
C ASN A 142 -2.05 -5.83 1.26
N LEU A 143 -1.64 -7.10 1.27
CA LEU A 143 -0.49 -7.52 2.09
C LEU A 143 0.80 -6.82 1.65
N LEU A 144 1.01 -6.67 0.35
CA LEU A 144 2.12 -5.92 -0.21
C LEU A 144 2.13 -4.47 0.29
N LEU A 145 1.01 -3.75 0.15
CA LEU A 145 0.89 -2.37 0.63
C LEU A 145 1.09 -2.26 2.13
N ALA A 146 0.57 -3.20 2.92
CA ALA A 146 0.74 -3.22 4.37
C ALA A 146 2.21 -3.42 4.77
N VAL A 147 2.87 -4.44 4.21
CA VAL A 147 4.26 -4.78 4.53
C VAL A 147 5.21 -3.67 4.06
N PHE A 148 5.02 -3.20 2.82
CA PHE A 148 5.82 -2.13 2.26
C PHE A 148 5.70 -0.84 3.07
N ASN A 149 4.48 -0.40 3.40
CA ASN A 149 4.31 0.81 4.20
C ASN A 149 4.80 0.65 5.64
N MET A 150 4.93 -0.58 6.17
CA MET A 150 5.50 -0.82 7.50
C MET A 150 7.03 -0.89 7.54
N ILE A 151 7.73 -0.70 6.41
CA ILE A 151 9.18 -0.52 6.41
C ILE A 151 9.53 0.73 7.24
N PRO A 152 10.49 0.66 8.18
CA PRO A 152 10.77 1.75 9.13
C PRO A 152 11.61 2.88 8.51
N ILE A 153 11.19 3.40 7.36
CA ILE A 153 11.84 4.46 6.60
C ILE A 153 10.79 5.53 6.27
N PRO A 154 10.83 6.73 6.90
CA PRO A 154 9.99 7.85 6.48
C PRO A 154 10.21 8.14 4.99
N PRO A 155 9.18 8.57 4.22
CA PRO A 155 7.84 8.95 4.67
C PRO A 155 6.85 7.79 4.84
N LEU A 156 7.29 6.53 4.71
CA LEU A 156 6.40 5.37 4.90
C LEU A 156 5.83 5.34 6.33
N ASP A 157 4.68 4.71 6.49
CA ASP A 157 3.95 4.65 7.77
C ASP A 157 4.75 4.03 8.90
N GLY A 158 5.47 2.93 8.63
CA GLY A 158 6.36 2.26 9.56
C GLY A 158 7.47 3.17 10.04
N GLY A 159 7.94 4.09 9.19
CA GLY A 159 8.87 5.16 9.56
C GLY A 159 8.26 6.11 10.58
N ARG A 160 7.01 6.54 10.39
CA ARG A 160 6.28 7.41 11.33
C ARG A 160 5.92 6.70 12.63
N VAL A 161 5.55 5.42 12.56
CA VAL A 161 5.39 4.53 13.73
C VAL A 161 6.70 4.48 14.52
N ALA A 162 7.82 4.23 13.85
CA ALA A 162 9.14 4.19 14.48
C ALA A 162 9.52 5.52 15.13
N VAL A 163 9.34 6.66 14.43
CA VAL A 163 9.56 8.01 14.99
C VAL A 163 8.70 8.25 16.24
N GLY A 164 7.44 7.83 16.23
CA GLY A 164 6.54 7.97 17.37
C GLY A 164 6.95 7.10 18.57
N LEU A 165 7.43 5.89 18.35
CA LEU A 165 7.82 4.96 19.42
C LEU A 165 9.22 5.21 19.98
N LEU A 166 10.17 5.62 19.14
CA LEU A 166 11.57 5.79 19.53
C LEU A 166 11.79 6.95 20.52
N PRO A 167 12.76 6.85 21.44
CA PRO A 167 13.20 7.98 22.25
C PRO A 167 13.62 9.17 21.38
N ARG A 168 13.43 10.41 21.87
CA ARG A 168 13.68 11.63 21.09
C ARG A 168 15.06 11.66 20.40
N ARG A 169 16.10 11.13 21.06
CA ARG A 169 17.48 11.07 20.53
C ARG A 169 17.58 10.26 19.22
N LEU A 170 16.75 9.23 19.04
CA LEU A 170 16.71 8.39 17.83
C LEU A 170 15.59 8.84 16.87
N ALA A 171 14.49 9.36 17.39
CA ALA A 171 13.39 9.85 16.58
C ALA A 171 13.77 11.06 15.70
N PHE A 172 14.56 12.01 16.23
CA PHE A 172 15.02 13.19 15.48
C PHE A 172 15.80 12.87 14.20
N PRO A 173 16.89 12.07 14.24
CA PRO A 173 17.63 11.74 13.03
C PRO A 173 16.80 10.91 12.04
N LEU A 174 15.93 10.01 12.52
CA LEU A 174 15.04 9.25 11.65
C LEU A 174 14.03 10.15 10.94
N ALA A 175 13.38 11.08 11.66
CA ALA A 175 12.43 12.02 11.07
C ALA A 175 13.05 12.92 9.99
N ARG A 176 14.35 13.24 10.09
CA ARG A 176 15.08 14.00 9.05
C ARG A 176 15.22 13.25 7.72
N LEU A 177 14.97 11.94 7.70
CA LEU A 177 14.97 11.18 6.45
C LEU A 177 13.69 11.38 5.64
N GLU A 178 12.64 11.99 6.18
CA GLU A 178 11.33 12.13 5.51
C GLU A 178 11.46 12.80 4.12
N ASP A 179 12.27 13.85 4.00
CA ASP A 179 12.49 14.56 2.73
C ASP A 179 13.24 13.72 1.68
N LYS A 180 14.10 12.80 2.12
CA LYS A 180 14.94 11.95 1.25
C LYS A 180 14.39 10.53 1.14
N GLY A 181 13.33 10.22 1.86
CA GLY A 181 12.86 8.86 2.08
C GLY A 181 12.41 8.16 0.81
N ILE A 182 11.65 8.88 -0.02
CA ILE A 182 11.22 8.37 -1.34
C ILE A 182 12.45 8.05 -2.20
N LEU A 183 13.47 8.90 -2.20
CA LEU A 183 14.71 8.64 -2.95
C LEU A 183 15.46 7.42 -2.40
N ILE A 184 15.49 7.23 -1.08
CA ILE A 184 16.09 6.04 -0.44
C ILE A 184 15.34 4.78 -0.88
N VAL A 185 14.01 4.81 -0.83
CA VAL A 185 13.16 3.67 -1.19
C VAL A 185 13.30 3.33 -2.68
N VAL A 186 13.24 4.33 -3.57
CA VAL A 186 13.46 4.14 -5.01
C VAL A 186 14.88 3.63 -5.27
N GLY A 187 15.89 4.20 -4.62
CA GLY A 187 17.27 3.73 -4.74
C GLY A 187 17.44 2.27 -4.33
N LEU A 188 16.81 1.87 -3.21
CA LEU A 188 16.89 0.52 -2.69
C LEU A 188 16.13 -0.50 -3.56
N LEU A 189 14.92 -0.17 -4.01
CA LEU A 189 14.07 -1.13 -4.74
C LEU A 189 14.24 -1.12 -6.25
N MET A 190 14.77 -0.05 -6.83
CA MET A 190 14.91 0.07 -8.29
C MET A 190 16.39 0.08 -8.72
N ILE A 191 17.22 0.92 -8.09
CA ILE A 191 18.60 1.11 -8.53
C ILE A 191 19.46 -0.08 -8.12
N LEU A 192 19.37 -0.53 -6.86
CA LEU A 192 20.19 -1.62 -6.35
C LEU A 192 20.01 -2.94 -7.13
N PRO A 193 18.78 -3.43 -7.41
CA PRO A 193 18.60 -4.67 -8.18
C PRO A 193 19.10 -4.54 -9.61
N THR A 194 18.94 -3.36 -10.22
CA THR A 194 19.39 -3.09 -11.59
C THR A 194 20.93 -3.10 -11.66
N VAL A 195 21.61 -2.39 -10.76
CA VAL A 195 23.08 -2.30 -10.74
C VAL A 195 23.71 -3.65 -10.42
N THR A 196 23.18 -4.36 -9.42
CA THR A 196 23.72 -5.67 -9.05
C THR A 196 23.49 -6.68 -10.18
N GLY A 197 22.31 -6.68 -10.80
CA GLY A 197 22.01 -7.50 -11.98
C GLY A 197 22.99 -7.29 -13.13
N LEU A 198 23.40 -6.05 -13.41
CA LEU A 198 24.43 -5.73 -14.41
C LEU A 198 25.82 -6.25 -14.02
N ALA A 199 26.11 -6.36 -12.72
CA ALA A 199 27.35 -6.92 -12.19
C ALA A 199 27.36 -8.46 -12.13
N GLY A 200 26.28 -9.13 -12.56
CA GLY A 200 26.19 -10.59 -12.63
C GLY A 200 25.68 -11.28 -11.36
N PHE A 201 25.23 -10.52 -10.35
CA PHE A 201 24.61 -11.06 -9.14
C PHE A 201 23.36 -10.24 -8.78
N ARG A 202 22.20 -10.86 -8.53
CA ARG A 202 20.97 -10.11 -8.26
C ARG A 202 20.71 -9.99 -6.76
N ILE A 203 20.82 -8.77 -6.21
CA ILE A 203 20.37 -8.45 -4.84
C ILE A 203 19.09 -7.64 -4.98
N ASP A 204 17.96 -8.28 -4.67
CA ASP A 204 16.66 -7.65 -4.72
C ASP A 204 16.10 -7.50 -3.30
N PRO A 205 16.10 -6.29 -2.71
CA PRO A 205 15.58 -6.09 -1.36
C PRO A 205 14.09 -6.43 -1.25
N PHE A 206 13.35 -6.39 -2.36
CA PHE A 206 11.97 -6.88 -2.38
C PHE A 206 11.92 -8.37 -2.06
N ASP A 207 12.69 -9.19 -2.77
CA ASP A 207 12.74 -10.64 -2.59
C ASP A 207 13.34 -11.03 -1.24
N LEU A 208 14.28 -10.23 -0.72
CA LEU A 208 14.98 -10.52 0.53
C LEU A 208 14.20 -10.09 1.79
N LEU A 209 13.47 -8.97 1.72
CA LEU A 209 12.87 -8.35 2.91
C LEU A 209 11.34 -8.32 2.87
N ILE A 210 10.74 -8.10 1.71
CA ILE A 210 9.29 -7.85 1.58
C ILE A 210 8.56 -9.16 1.30
N GLN A 211 8.97 -9.88 0.25
CA GLN A 211 8.29 -11.09 -0.21
C GLN A 211 8.23 -12.21 0.86
N PRO A 212 9.26 -12.46 1.69
CA PRO A 212 9.18 -13.48 2.74
C PRO A 212 8.13 -13.13 3.80
N VAL A 213 8.01 -11.86 4.16
CA VAL A 213 7.00 -11.38 5.12
C VAL A 213 5.60 -11.50 4.54
N ILE A 214 5.40 -11.16 3.27
CA ILE A 214 4.12 -11.36 2.57
C ILE A 214 3.74 -12.85 2.58
N ASN A 215 4.67 -13.74 2.21
CA ASN A 215 4.42 -15.18 2.15
C ASN A 215 4.07 -15.74 3.54
N PHE A 216 4.79 -15.29 4.58
CA PHE A 216 4.52 -15.67 5.96
C PHE A 216 3.11 -15.23 6.40
N LEU A 217 2.77 -13.96 6.18
CA LEU A 217 1.44 -13.44 6.50
C LEU A 217 0.35 -14.16 5.70
N LEU A 218 0.55 -14.38 4.40
CA LEU A 218 -0.39 -15.09 3.55
C LEU A 218 -0.63 -16.51 4.08
N THR A 219 0.43 -17.24 4.42
CA THR A 219 0.33 -18.60 4.95
C THR A 219 -0.47 -18.63 6.26
N ILE A 220 -0.22 -17.70 7.17
CA ILE A 220 -0.94 -17.59 8.44
C ILE A 220 -2.41 -17.21 8.22
N LEU A 221 -2.68 -16.21 7.39
CA LEU A 221 -4.04 -15.74 7.18
C LEU A 221 -4.87 -16.80 6.45
N VAL A 222 -4.30 -17.49 5.47
CA VAL A 222 -4.99 -18.59 4.78
C VAL A 222 -5.20 -19.78 5.72
N SER A 223 -4.25 -20.12 6.59
CA SER A 223 -4.45 -21.23 7.53
C SER A 223 -5.53 -20.95 8.58
N ILE A 224 -5.71 -19.67 8.96
CA ILE A 224 -6.74 -19.26 9.93
C ILE A 224 -8.11 -19.05 9.28
N PHE A 225 -8.16 -18.41 8.11
CA PHE A 225 -9.40 -17.91 7.49
C PHE A 225 -9.78 -18.62 6.19
N GLY A 226 -8.90 -19.45 5.61
CA GLY A 226 -9.06 -20.04 4.28
C GLY A 226 -10.07 -21.18 4.17
N GLY A 227 -10.46 -21.77 5.30
CA GLY A 227 -11.39 -22.92 5.35
C GLY A 227 -10.75 -24.25 4.97
#